data_AF-A0A7C7VHD0-F1
#
_entry.id   AF-A0A7C7VHD0-F1
#
_cell.length_a   1.000
_cell.length_b   1.000
_cell.length_c   1.000
_cell.angle_alpha   90.00
_cell.angle_beta   90.00
_cell.angle_gamma   90.00
#
_symmetry.space_group_name_H-M   'P 1'
#
loop_
_entity.id
_entity.type
_entity.pdbx_description
1 polymer ?
#
loop_
_entity_poly.entity_id
_entity_poly.type
_entity_poly.pdbx_seq_one_letter_code
_entity_poly.pdbx_strand_id
1 'polypeptide(L)'
;MFFTIGKYRYSIMAALLIAALFIATVPVSAAGWAEGIKTELTTPTTTRDDKGVWFIKGSASASIYDVFEQMGYAVATDRLWQAEKYRRMGRGRLAEVFGPDQLKSDIQVRTIGYSDQEYIDGFAALDQESQDAVNGYVAGFNRHIAEIRKDPTLLPFEFKLVGAKLGINFVPEDWSSTDVLAWATAMLRFFDGEATARGQIDNYALLQTLGAKYPADFQKMFQDLRWMDDPD
;
A
#
# COMPACT_ATOMS: atom_id res chain seq x y z
N MET A 1 67.41 -37.47 13.27
CA MET A 1 67.32 -36.59 12.08
C MET A 1 65.89 -36.71 11.55
N PHE A 2 65.00 -35.79 11.94
CA PHE A 2 64.27 -34.81 11.10
C PHE A 2 63.34 -35.45 10.02
N PHE A 3 62.06 -35.11 9.80
CA PHE A 3 61.05 -34.21 10.39
C PHE A 3 59.68 -34.51 9.70
N THR A 4 58.53 -34.33 10.40
CA THR A 4 57.14 -33.95 9.93
C THR A 4 56.43 -34.73 8.81
N ILE A 5 55.12 -35.03 8.93
CA ILE A 5 53.93 -34.16 8.74
C ILE A 5 52.80 -34.71 9.66
N GLY A 6 51.98 -33.96 10.41
CA GLY A 6 51.67 -32.53 10.40
C GLY A 6 50.25 -32.25 9.91
N LYS A 7 49.29 -32.14 10.85
CA LYS A 7 47.92 -31.58 10.76
C LYS A 7 46.79 -32.55 10.35
N TYR A 8 45.62 -32.36 10.99
CA TYR A 8 44.34 -33.09 10.83
C TYR A 8 44.04 -34.32 11.72
N ARG A 9 44.43 -34.31 13.00
CA ARG A 9 43.87 -35.30 13.97
C ARG A 9 43.21 -34.70 15.21
N TYR A 10 43.22 -33.37 15.37
CA TYR A 10 42.64 -32.69 16.54
C TYR A 10 41.28 -32.01 16.29
N SER A 11 40.76 -31.99 15.05
CA SER A 11 39.52 -31.27 14.72
C SER A 11 38.25 -32.11 14.75
N ILE A 12 38.35 -33.45 14.85
CA ILE A 12 37.16 -34.33 14.88
C ILE A 12 36.84 -34.77 16.33
N MET A 13 37.84 -34.87 17.20
CA MET A 13 37.60 -35.19 18.62
C MET A 13 37.12 -33.99 19.47
N ALA A 14 37.39 -32.75 19.06
CA ALA A 14 36.89 -31.56 19.75
C ALA A 14 35.41 -31.28 19.46
N ALA A 15 34.90 -31.68 18.29
CA ALA A 15 33.49 -31.49 17.92
C ALA A 15 32.54 -32.49 18.60
N LEU A 16 33.02 -33.71 18.90
CA LEU A 16 32.21 -34.75 19.55
C LEU A 16 32.14 -34.61 21.08
N LEU A 17 33.08 -33.91 21.71
CA LEU A 17 33.05 -33.62 23.15
C LEU A 17 32.17 -32.42 23.54
N ILE A 18 31.86 -31.51 22.59
CA ILE A 18 30.94 -30.39 22.83
C ILE A 18 29.47 -30.80 22.64
N ALA A 19 29.20 -31.78 21.77
CA ALA A 19 27.83 -32.31 21.58
C ALA A 19 27.37 -33.23 22.73
N ALA A 20 28.30 -33.92 23.41
CA ALA A 20 27.96 -34.83 24.51
C ALA A 20 27.81 -34.14 25.89
N LEU A 21 28.24 -32.87 26.03
CA LEU A 21 28.12 -32.13 27.29
C LEU A 21 26.85 -31.29 27.42
N PHE A 22 25.95 -31.30 26.42
CA PHE A 22 24.71 -30.52 26.44
C PHE A 22 23.43 -31.35 26.65
N ILE A 23 23.54 -32.67 26.84
CA ILE A 23 22.37 -33.57 26.96
C ILE A 23 22.14 -34.08 28.40
N ALA A 24 22.92 -33.66 29.39
CA ALA A 24 22.72 -34.10 30.76
C ALA A 24 22.54 -32.91 31.73
N THR A 25 21.32 -32.83 32.28
CA THR A 25 20.91 -32.12 33.51
C THR A 25 20.51 -30.65 33.42
N VAL A 26 19.35 -30.39 32.80
CA VAL A 26 18.39 -29.45 33.38
C VAL A 26 17.05 -30.18 33.46
N PRO A 27 16.44 -30.36 34.64
CA PRO A 27 15.06 -30.83 34.70
C PRO A 27 14.21 -29.70 34.14
N VAL A 28 13.86 -29.79 32.85
CA VAL A 28 12.82 -28.94 32.28
C VAL A 28 11.52 -29.43 32.90
N SER A 29 11.16 -28.87 34.05
CA SER A 29 9.82 -29.04 34.60
C SER A 29 8.85 -28.50 33.56
N ALA A 30 8.00 -29.37 33.02
CA ALA A 30 6.91 -29.01 32.12
C ALA A 30 5.92 -28.01 32.77
N ALA A 31 6.03 -27.79 34.08
CA ALA A 31 5.24 -26.82 34.84
C ALA A 31 5.52 -25.35 34.46
N GLY A 32 6.74 -25.00 33.99
CA GLY A 32 7.08 -23.63 33.60
C GLY A 32 6.59 -23.21 32.21
N TRP A 33 6.18 -24.16 31.37
CA TRP A 33 5.66 -23.89 30.02
C TRP A 33 4.15 -23.65 30.01
N ALA A 34 3.47 -24.00 31.11
CA ALA A 34 2.04 -23.80 31.29
C ALA A 34 1.68 -22.43 31.89
N GLU A 35 2.64 -21.73 32.52
CA GLU A 35 2.45 -20.35 33.03
C GLU A 35 2.70 -19.25 31.99
N GLY A 36 3.09 -19.64 30.76
CA GLY A 36 3.50 -18.72 29.70
C GLY A 36 2.46 -18.43 28.62
N ILE A 37 1.30 -19.10 28.61
CA ILE A 37 0.18 -18.63 27.79
C ILE A 37 -0.45 -17.48 28.57
N LYS A 38 0.15 -16.30 28.46
CA LYS A 38 -0.59 -15.07 28.65
C LYS A 38 -1.66 -15.07 27.58
N THR A 39 -2.87 -15.46 27.95
CA THR A 39 -4.13 -15.32 27.20
C THR A 39 -4.54 -13.85 27.04
N GLU A 40 -3.57 -12.93 27.11
CA GLU A 40 -3.74 -11.58 26.64
C GLU A 40 -3.12 -11.54 25.25
N LEU A 41 -3.97 -11.63 24.22
CA LEU A 41 -3.65 -11.08 22.90
C LEU A 41 -3.32 -9.61 23.14
N THR A 42 -2.05 -9.31 23.42
CA THR A 42 -1.65 -7.93 23.71
C THR A 42 -1.76 -7.16 22.40
N THR A 43 -2.85 -6.41 22.30
CA THR A 43 -3.16 -5.45 21.23
C THR A 43 -1.93 -4.55 21.03
N PRO A 44 -1.61 -4.12 19.80
CA PRO A 44 -0.54 -3.17 19.61
C PRO A 44 -0.76 -1.94 20.50
N THR A 45 0.34 -1.39 21.02
CA THR A 45 0.27 -0.16 21.82
C THR A 45 0.23 1.03 20.88
N THR A 46 -0.81 1.84 21.03
CA THR A 46 -1.03 3.03 20.20
C THR A 46 -0.97 4.28 21.09
N THR A 47 -0.08 5.21 20.76
CA THR A 47 0.03 6.52 21.43
C THR A 47 -0.02 7.65 20.41
N ARG A 48 -0.32 8.86 20.89
CA ARG A 48 -0.31 10.08 20.09
C ARG A 48 0.54 11.13 20.78
N ASP A 49 1.44 11.78 20.06
CA ASP A 49 2.23 12.88 20.63
C ASP A 49 1.42 14.19 20.67
N ASP A 50 2.05 15.25 21.17
CA ASP A 50 1.47 16.60 21.30
C ASP A 50 1.18 17.27 19.95
N LYS A 51 1.78 16.78 18.86
CA LYS A 51 1.55 17.23 17.48
C LYS A 51 0.47 16.41 16.78
N GLY A 52 -0.09 15.42 17.45
CA GLY A 52 -1.11 14.56 16.89
C GLY A 52 -0.57 13.43 16.01
N VAL A 53 0.71 13.10 16.07
CA VAL A 53 1.30 11.98 15.34
C VAL A 53 1.04 10.68 16.09
N TRP A 54 0.52 9.69 15.37
CA TRP A 54 0.28 8.35 15.90
C TRP A 54 1.56 7.52 15.90
N PHE A 55 1.84 6.86 17.02
CA PHE A 55 2.90 5.86 17.16
C PHE A 55 2.25 4.51 17.48
N ILE A 56 2.46 3.53 16.61
CA ILE A 56 1.89 2.20 16.74
C ILE A 56 3.04 1.22 16.91
N LYS A 57 3.03 0.47 18.02
CA LYS A 57 4.06 -0.50 18.35
C LYS A 57 3.43 -1.88 18.52
N GLY A 58 3.81 -2.82 17.65
CA GLY A 58 3.46 -4.23 17.81
C GLY A 58 4.02 -4.82 19.11
N SER A 59 3.26 -5.73 19.72
CA SER A 59 3.74 -6.58 20.81
C SER A 59 4.51 -7.79 20.26
N ALA A 60 5.13 -8.58 21.13
CA ALA A 60 5.81 -9.81 20.71
C ALA A 60 4.87 -10.85 20.08
N SER A 61 3.57 -10.75 20.32
CA SER A 61 2.53 -11.62 19.76
C SER A 61 1.68 -10.94 18.69
N ALA A 62 1.93 -9.66 18.37
CA ALA A 62 1.15 -8.95 17.38
C ALA A 62 1.52 -9.42 15.97
N SER A 63 0.50 -9.70 15.17
CA SER A 63 0.65 -9.96 13.75
C SER A 63 0.81 -8.65 12.96
N ILE A 64 1.21 -8.76 11.68
CA ILE A 64 1.22 -7.63 10.76
C ILE A 64 -0.18 -7.05 10.59
N TYR A 65 -1.19 -7.92 10.50
CA TYR A 65 -2.59 -7.51 10.48
C TYR A 65 -2.94 -6.59 11.65
N ASP A 66 -2.55 -6.96 12.89
CA ASP A 66 -2.89 -6.18 14.09
C ASP A 66 -2.28 -4.77 14.04
N VAL A 67 -1.02 -4.67 13.60
CA VAL A 67 -0.32 -3.38 13.49
C VAL A 67 -0.96 -2.51 12.41
N PHE A 68 -1.27 -3.08 11.24
CA PHE A 68 -1.89 -2.34 10.15
C PHE A 68 -3.36 -1.99 10.44
N GLU A 69 -4.07 -2.77 11.25
CA GLU A 69 -5.40 -2.41 11.75
C GLU A 69 -5.36 -1.12 12.57
N GLN A 70 -4.40 -1.01 13.50
CA GLN A 70 -4.22 0.23 14.26
C GLN A 70 -3.81 1.39 13.35
N MET A 71 -3.01 1.13 12.32
CA MET A 71 -2.60 2.14 11.34
C MET A 71 -3.78 2.63 10.50
N GLY A 72 -4.60 1.72 9.99
CA GLY A 72 -5.81 2.04 9.25
C GLY A 72 -6.77 2.87 10.08
N TYR A 73 -6.97 2.49 11.35
CA TYR A 73 -7.80 3.25 12.28
C TYR A 73 -7.28 4.67 12.54
N ALA A 74 -5.97 4.81 12.77
CA ALA A 74 -5.33 6.10 12.97
C ALA A 74 -5.48 7.02 11.74
N VAL A 75 -5.25 6.47 10.53
CA VAL A 75 -5.41 7.23 9.30
C VAL A 75 -6.87 7.61 9.06
N ALA A 76 -7.82 6.70 9.29
CA ALA A 76 -9.24 7.01 9.17
C ALA A 76 -9.65 8.13 10.14
N THR A 77 -9.20 8.05 11.39
CA THR A 77 -9.48 9.09 12.40
C THR A 77 -9.04 10.49 11.95
N ASP A 78 -7.86 10.60 11.33
CA ASP A 78 -7.30 11.91 10.97
C ASP A 78 -7.63 12.35 9.53
N ARG A 79 -7.88 11.42 8.60
CA ARG A 79 -7.84 11.67 7.14
C ARG A 79 -8.98 11.02 6.36
N LEU A 80 -10.06 10.57 7.00
CA LEU A 80 -11.15 9.86 6.32
C LEU A 80 -11.67 10.57 5.06
N TRP A 81 -11.87 11.89 5.11
CA TRP A 81 -12.32 12.65 3.93
C TRP A 81 -11.28 12.68 2.80
N GLN A 82 -10.00 12.86 3.14
CA GLN A 82 -8.93 12.80 2.16
C GLN A 82 -8.87 11.42 1.50
N ALA A 83 -8.93 10.36 2.31
CA ALA A 83 -8.94 8.98 1.86
C ALA A 83 -10.16 8.69 0.96
N GLU A 84 -11.35 9.16 1.33
CA GLU A 84 -12.57 9.01 0.52
C GLU A 84 -12.43 9.65 -0.86
N LYS A 85 -11.87 10.86 -0.93
CA LYS A 85 -11.59 11.51 -2.22
C LYS A 85 -10.65 10.67 -3.08
N TYR A 86 -9.60 10.11 -2.47
CA TYR A 86 -8.64 9.27 -3.21
C TYR A 86 -9.23 7.92 -3.62
N ARG A 87 -10.07 7.30 -2.80
CA ARG A 87 -10.85 6.11 -3.18
C ARG A 87 -11.70 6.41 -4.41
N ARG A 88 -12.47 7.51 -4.39
CA ARG A 88 -13.31 7.93 -5.52
C ARG A 88 -12.50 8.26 -6.76
N MET A 89 -11.37 8.94 -6.60
CA MET A 89 -10.44 9.21 -7.69
C MET A 89 -9.92 7.92 -8.33
N GLY A 90 -9.46 6.95 -7.52
CA GLY A 90 -8.96 5.67 -8.02
C GLY A 90 -10.02 4.77 -8.67
N ARG A 91 -11.29 4.97 -8.29
CA ARG A 91 -12.44 4.25 -8.86
C ARG A 91 -13.16 4.99 -10.00
N GLY A 92 -12.74 6.21 -10.33
CA GLY A 92 -13.47 7.08 -11.25
C GLY A 92 -14.91 7.34 -10.79
N ARG A 93 -15.08 7.81 -9.55
CA ARG A 93 -16.36 8.16 -8.91
C ARG A 93 -16.35 9.59 -8.32
N LEU A 94 -15.47 10.48 -8.80
CA LEU A 94 -15.38 11.84 -8.29
C LEU A 94 -16.60 12.69 -8.69
N ALA A 95 -17.19 12.44 -9.86
CA ALA A 95 -18.36 13.18 -10.35
C ALA A 95 -19.60 12.98 -9.48
N GLU A 96 -19.69 11.87 -8.74
CA GLU A 96 -20.76 11.65 -7.75
C GLU A 96 -20.76 12.71 -6.64
N VAL A 97 -19.60 13.30 -6.37
CA VAL A 97 -19.39 14.21 -5.24
C VAL A 97 -19.11 15.66 -5.67
N PHE A 98 -18.37 15.83 -6.76
CA PHE A 98 -17.96 17.15 -7.26
C PHE A 98 -18.68 17.57 -8.54
N GLY A 99 -19.54 16.71 -9.09
CA GLY A 99 -20.39 17.04 -10.24
C GLY A 99 -19.73 16.81 -11.61
N PRO A 100 -20.40 17.28 -12.69
CA PRO A 100 -20.09 16.91 -14.07
C PRO A 100 -18.67 17.23 -14.54
N ASP A 101 -18.01 18.22 -13.95
CA ASP A 101 -16.64 18.63 -14.33
C ASP A 101 -15.61 17.52 -14.09
N GLN A 102 -15.93 16.52 -13.25
CA GLN A 102 -15.07 15.37 -13.01
C GLN A 102 -15.33 14.18 -13.97
N LEU A 103 -16.38 14.22 -14.80
CA LEU A 103 -16.77 13.10 -15.65
C LEU A 103 -15.64 12.66 -16.59
N LYS A 104 -14.88 13.60 -17.14
CA LYS A 104 -13.74 13.27 -18.01
C LYS A 104 -12.69 12.44 -17.27
N SER A 105 -12.37 12.81 -16.04
CA SER A 105 -11.43 12.07 -15.19
C SER A 105 -11.98 10.69 -14.84
N ASP A 106 -13.25 10.62 -14.46
CA ASP A 106 -13.90 9.35 -14.10
C ASP A 106 -13.94 8.37 -15.29
N ILE A 107 -14.29 8.86 -16.48
CA ILE A 107 -14.29 8.07 -17.72
C ILE A 107 -12.87 7.58 -18.01
N GLN A 108 -11.86 8.44 -17.90
CA GLN A 108 -10.48 8.05 -18.16
C GLN A 108 -10.05 6.92 -17.21
N VAL A 109 -10.23 7.08 -15.90
CA VAL A 109 -9.88 6.05 -14.90
C VAL A 109 -10.59 4.74 -15.20
N ARG A 110 -11.87 4.75 -15.56
CA ARG A 110 -12.62 3.53 -15.91
C ARG A 110 -12.22 2.92 -17.26
N THR A 111 -11.67 3.71 -18.18
CA THR A 111 -11.29 3.24 -19.53
C THR A 111 -9.93 2.57 -19.53
N ILE A 112 -8.96 3.13 -18.81
CA ILE A 112 -7.58 2.60 -18.75
C ILE A 112 -7.30 1.82 -17.48
N GLY A 113 -8.19 1.88 -16.48
CA GLY A 113 -8.08 1.20 -15.19
C GLY A 113 -8.27 -0.31 -15.26
N TYR A 114 -8.33 -0.91 -14.08
CA TYR A 114 -8.64 -2.33 -13.92
C TYR A 114 -10.10 -2.49 -13.50
N SER A 115 -10.69 -3.61 -13.88
CA SER A 115 -11.98 -4.07 -13.39
C SER A 115 -11.90 -4.52 -11.93
N ASP A 116 -13.06 -4.64 -11.28
CA ASP A 116 -13.13 -5.16 -9.91
C ASP A 116 -12.55 -6.58 -9.80
N GLN A 117 -12.76 -7.42 -10.82
CA GLN A 117 -12.22 -8.78 -10.83
C GLN A 117 -10.69 -8.78 -10.92
N GLU A 118 -10.10 -7.92 -11.76
CA GLU A 118 -8.64 -7.80 -11.85
C GLU A 118 -8.03 -7.29 -10.54
N TYR A 119 -8.72 -6.42 -9.80
CA TYR A 119 -8.27 -6.03 -8.46
C TYR A 119 -8.37 -7.17 -7.45
N ILE A 120 -9.42 -8.00 -7.52
CA ILE A 120 -9.55 -9.20 -6.68
C ILE A 120 -8.41 -10.17 -6.97
N ASP A 121 -8.17 -10.46 -8.25
CA ASP A 121 -7.13 -11.39 -8.69
C ASP A 121 -5.73 -10.86 -8.33
N GLY A 122 -5.51 -9.56 -8.54
CA GLY A 122 -4.27 -8.89 -8.16
C GLY A 122 -4.01 -8.93 -6.66
N PHE A 123 -5.05 -8.78 -5.84
CA PHE A 123 -4.95 -8.93 -4.40
C PHE A 123 -4.64 -10.38 -3.98
N ALA A 124 -5.33 -11.36 -4.59
CA ALA A 124 -5.12 -12.77 -4.32
C ALA A 124 -3.72 -13.26 -4.73
N ALA A 125 -3.08 -12.59 -5.68
CA ALA A 125 -1.71 -12.89 -6.13
C ALA A 125 -0.60 -12.33 -5.21
N LEU A 126 -0.94 -11.49 -4.23
CA LEU A 126 0.03 -10.99 -3.25
C LEU A 126 0.48 -12.10 -2.31
N ASP A 127 1.66 -11.97 -1.72
CA ASP A 127 2.08 -12.83 -0.62
C ASP A 127 1.20 -12.62 0.63
N GLN A 128 1.20 -13.60 1.53
CA GLN A 128 0.32 -13.58 2.70
C GLN A 128 0.56 -12.36 3.61
N GLU A 129 1.81 -11.95 3.78
CA GLU A 129 2.16 -10.80 4.62
C GLU A 129 1.61 -9.49 4.04
N SER A 130 1.71 -9.30 2.73
CA SER A 130 1.08 -8.18 2.01
C SER A 130 -0.45 -8.20 2.12
N GLN A 131 -1.09 -9.37 2.00
CA GLN A 131 -2.53 -9.50 2.17
C GLN A 131 -2.96 -9.15 3.60
N ASP A 132 -2.24 -9.63 4.61
CA ASP A 132 -2.49 -9.35 6.02
C ASP A 132 -2.37 -7.86 6.34
N ALA A 133 -1.37 -7.19 5.78
CA ALA A 133 -1.17 -5.74 5.93
C ALA A 133 -2.36 -4.94 5.36
N VAL A 134 -2.78 -5.24 4.13
CA VAL A 134 -3.91 -4.55 3.47
C VAL A 134 -5.22 -4.85 4.19
N ASN A 135 -5.47 -6.11 4.54
CA ASN A 135 -6.69 -6.51 5.25
C ASN A 135 -6.77 -5.85 6.63
N GLY A 136 -5.66 -5.80 7.37
CA GLY A 136 -5.56 -5.08 8.63
C GLY A 136 -5.91 -3.61 8.45
N TYR A 137 -5.24 -2.93 7.51
CA TYR A 137 -5.48 -1.52 7.20
C TYR A 137 -6.96 -1.22 6.90
N VAL A 138 -7.59 -2.04 6.06
CA VAL A 138 -9.01 -1.94 5.72
C VAL A 138 -9.89 -2.17 6.94
N ALA A 139 -9.58 -3.15 7.79
CA ALA A 139 -10.31 -3.41 9.02
C ALA A 139 -10.28 -2.21 9.98
N GLY A 140 -9.14 -1.55 10.10
CA GLY A 140 -8.98 -0.34 10.90
C GLY A 140 -9.84 0.82 10.41
N PHE A 141 -9.84 1.04 9.09
CA PHE A 141 -10.74 2.01 8.44
C PHE A 141 -12.21 1.72 8.74
N ASN A 142 -12.61 0.46 8.54
CA ASN A 142 -13.99 0.03 8.73
C ASN A 142 -14.43 0.08 10.19
N ARG A 143 -13.51 -0.13 11.15
CA ARG A 143 -13.80 0.08 12.57
C ARG A 143 -14.17 1.53 12.85
N HIS A 144 -13.40 2.50 12.37
CA HIS A 144 -13.71 3.92 12.57
C HIS A 144 -15.02 4.33 11.85
N ILE A 145 -15.24 3.83 10.63
CA ILE A 145 -16.49 4.06 9.91
C ILE A 145 -17.70 3.49 10.68
N ALA A 146 -17.56 2.31 11.30
CA ALA A 146 -18.61 1.73 12.14
C ALA A 146 -18.88 2.57 13.39
N GLU A 147 -17.85 3.19 13.99
CA GLU A 147 -18.00 4.15 15.09
C GLU A 147 -18.78 5.39 14.65
N ILE A 148 -18.46 5.97 13.48
CA ILE A 148 -19.18 7.11 12.91
C ILE A 148 -20.66 6.79 12.67
N ARG A 149 -20.98 5.56 12.22
CA ARG A 149 -22.39 5.13 12.03
C ARG A 149 -23.15 5.07 13.35
N LYS A 150 -22.47 4.75 14.46
CA LYS A 150 -23.07 4.72 15.81
C LYS A 150 -23.15 6.12 16.42
N ASP A 151 -22.16 6.95 16.16
CA ASP A 151 -22.06 8.33 16.62
C ASP A 151 -21.73 9.30 15.47
N PRO A 152 -22.76 9.90 14.83
CA PRO A 152 -22.58 10.85 13.74
C PRO A 152 -21.84 12.14 14.12
N THR A 153 -21.57 12.39 15.41
CA THR A 153 -20.74 13.53 15.82
C THR A 153 -19.28 13.36 15.38
N LEU A 154 -18.83 12.11 15.22
CA LEU A 154 -17.50 11.75 14.72
C LEU A 154 -17.32 11.97 13.22
N LEU A 155 -18.42 12.16 12.46
CA LEU A 155 -18.35 12.34 11.01
C LEU A 155 -17.62 13.65 10.66
N PRO A 156 -16.54 13.60 9.85
CA PRO A 156 -15.80 14.79 9.45
C PRO A 156 -16.69 15.82 8.76
N PHE A 157 -16.35 17.10 8.94
CA PHE A 157 -17.19 18.21 8.49
C PHE A 157 -17.44 18.19 6.98
N GLU A 158 -16.47 17.73 6.19
CA GLU A 158 -16.53 17.73 4.74
C GLU A 158 -17.64 16.83 4.20
N PHE A 159 -17.88 15.66 4.83
CA PHE A 159 -19.01 14.80 4.49
C PHE A 159 -20.34 15.51 4.73
N LYS A 160 -20.46 16.25 5.84
CA LYS A 160 -21.66 17.06 6.14
C LYS A 160 -21.86 18.16 5.11
N LEU A 161 -20.79 18.89 4.78
CA LEU A 161 -20.82 19.98 3.79
C LEU A 161 -21.21 19.47 2.40
N VAL A 162 -20.57 18.40 1.95
CA VAL A 162 -20.83 17.80 0.63
C VAL A 162 -22.21 17.17 0.59
N GLY A 163 -22.60 16.43 1.64
CA GLY A 163 -23.95 15.87 1.76
C GLY A 163 -25.01 16.96 1.67
N ALA A 164 -24.84 18.07 2.40
CA ALA A 164 -25.74 19.22 2.32
C ALA A 164 -25.83 19.83 0.92
N LYS A 165 -24.70 19.94 0.19
CA LYS A 165 -24.68 20.42 -1.21
C LYS A 165 -25.42 19.48 -2.16
N LEU A 166 -25.33 18.18 -1.93
CA LEU A 166 -25.96 17.15 -2.76
C LEU A 166 -27.41 16.84 -2.34
N GLY A 167 -27.87 17.38 -1.21
CA GLY A 167 -29.19 17.06 -0.64
C GLY A 167 -29.30 15.64 -0.10
N ILE A 168 -28.18 15.03 0.32
CA ILE A 168 -28.13 13.65 0.84
C ILE A 168 -27.48 13.61 2.23
N ASN A 169 -27.83 12.59 3.02
CA ASN A 169 -27.05 12.24 4.20
C ASN A 169 -25.82 11.43 3.78
N PHE A 170 -24.68 12.08 3.57
CA PHE A 170 -23.47 11.41 3.10
C PHE A 170 -22.76 10.69 4.25
N VAL A 171 -22.94 9.37 4.31
CA VAL A 171 -22.25 8.47 5.23
C VAL A 171 -21.18 7.67 4.46
N PRO A 172 -19.95 7.54 4.97
CA PRO A 172 -18.90 6.76 4.30
C PRO A 172 -19.26 5.27 4.18
N GLU A 173 -19.05 4.73 2.98
CA GLU A 173 -19.16 3.29 2.68
C GLU A 173 -17.95 2.54 3.29
N ASP A 174 -18.13 1.26 3.62
CA ASP A 174 -17.00 0.41 4.03
C ASP A 174 -15.97 0.31 2.90
N TRP A 175 -14.71 0.16 3.31
CA TRP A 175 -13.56 -0.05 2.44
C TRP A 175 -13.33 -1.53 2.21
N SER A 176 -12.78 -1.85 1.03
CA SER A 176 -12.27 -3.18 0.69
C SER A 176 -10.76 -3.12 0.37
N SER A 177 -10.12 -4.29 0.30
CA SER A 177 -8.73 -4.39 -0.21
C SER A 177 -8.60 -3.84 -1.63
N THR A 178 -9.63 -4.03 -2.47
CA THR A 178 -9.65 -3.51 -3.84
C THR A 178 -9.68 -1.98 -3.89
N ASP A 179 -10.19 -1.28 -2.87
CA ASP A 179 -10.10 0.19 -2.79
C ASP A 179 -8.66 0.67 -2.59
N VAL A 180 -7.90 -0.05 -1.76
CA VAL A 180 -6.48 0.22 -1.54
C VAL A 180 -5.70 0.02 -2.83
N LEU A 181 -5.96 -1.08 -3.54
CA LEU A 181 -5.32 -1.36 -4.83
C LEU A 181 -5.70 -0.33 -5.91
N ALA A 182 -6.97 0.10 -5.97
CA ALA A 182 -7.41 1.12 -6.92
C ALA A 182 -6.73 2.47 -6.67
N TRP A 183 -6.61 2.87 -5.40
CA TRP A 183 -5.86 4.06 -5.02
C TRP A 183 -4.37 3.95 -5.37
N ALA A 184 -3.72 2.84 -5.01
CA ALA A 184 -2.31 2.60 -5.32
C ALA A 184 -2.05 2.67 -6.84
N THR A 185 -2.91 2.03 -7.64
CA THR A 185 -2.86 2.08 -9.10
C THR A 185 -2.96 3.51 -9.62
N ALA A 186 -3.94 4.27 -9.13
CA ALA A 186 -4.12 5.65 -9.55
C ALA A 186 -2.89 6.49 -9.22
N MET A 187 -2.36 6.38 -7.99
CA MET A 187 -1.16 7.10 -7.58
C MET A 187 0.04 6.79 -8.46
N LEU A 188 0.32 5.52 -8.74
CA LEU A 188 1.42 5.13 -9.62
C LEU A 188 1.28 5.77 -11.01
N ARG A 189 0.07 5.79 -11.56
CA ARG A 189 -0.21 6.40 -12.88
C ARG A 189 -0.17 7.92 -12.89
N PHE A 190 -0.46 8.57 -11.76
CA PHE A 190 -0.34 10.02 -11.65
C PHE A 190 1.13 10.49 -11.71
N PHE A 191 2.06 9.66 -11.24
CA PHE A 191 3.51 9.97 -11.25
C PHE A 191 4.26 9.33 -12.40
N ASP A 192 3.64 8.41 -13.14
CA ASP A 192 4.15 7.91 -14.40
C ASP A 192 3.79 8.90 -15.53
N GLY A 193 4.82 9.62 -15.99
CA GLY A 193 4.71 10.63 -17.04
C GLY A 193 4.23 10.07 -18.39
N GLU A 194 4.30 8.76 -18.60
CA GLU A 194 3.83 8.11 -19.83
C GLU A 194 2.49 7.39 -19.64
N ALA A 195 2.13 6.97 -18.43
CA ALA A 195 0.92 6.17 -18.17
C ALA A 195 -0.40 6.82 -18.63
N THR A 196 -0.47 8.15 -18.61
CA THR A 196 -1.64 8.90 -19.08
C THR A 196 -1.33 9.86 -20.23
N ALA A 197 -0.08 9.90 -20.67
CA ALA A 197 0.33 10.78 -21.75
C ALA A 197 0.05 10.17 -23.12
N ARG A 198 0.06 11.05 -24.13
CA ARG A 198 -0.06 10.68 -25.54
C ARG A 198 1.22 10.99 -26.31
N GLY A 199 2.36 11.08 -25.61
CA GLY A 199 3.63 11.56 -26.14
C GLY A 199 4.01 10.88 -27.46
N GLN A 200 3.90 9.55 -27.52
CA GLN A 200 4.20 8.79 -28.74
C GLN A 200 3.23 9.05 -29.89
N ILE A 201 1.92 9.18 -29.60
CA ILE A 201 0.89 9.46 -30.61
C ILE A 201 1.05 10.89 -31.15
N ASP A 202 1.28 11.86 -30.26
CA ASP A 202 1.50 13.26 -30.61
C ASP A 202 2.80 13.43 -31.39
N ASN A 203 3.84 12.68 -31.03
CA ASN A 203 5.10 12.61 -31.77
C ASN A 203 4.90 12.03 -33.19
N TYR A 204 4.11 10.97 -33.34
CA TYR A 204 3.78 10.43 -34.66
C TYR A 204 3.01 11.44 -35.52
N ALA A 205 2.01 12.11 -34.93
CA ALA A 205 1.25 13.16 -35.62
C ALA A 205 2.14 14.34 -36.06
N LEU A 206 3.08 14.76 -35.21
CA LEU A 206 4.09 15.76 -35.54
C LEU A 206 4.97 15.29 -36.70
N LEU A 207 5.48 14.06 -36.66
CA LEU A 207 6.33 13.49 -37.70
C LEU A 207 5.61 13.45 -39.06
N GLN A 208 4.35 13.01 -39.09
CA GLN A 208 3.52 13.00 -40.30
C GLN A 208 3.30 14.41 -40.85
N THR A 209 3.01 15.37 -39.97
CA THR A 209 2.80 16.78 -40.35
C THR A 209 4.05 17.40 -40.96
N LEU A 210 5.22 17.15 -40.35
CA LEU A 210 6.51 17.60 -40.88
C LEU A 210 6.81 16.93 -42.22
N GLY A 211 6.57 15.62 -42.35
CA GLY A 211 6.80 14.87 -43.59
C GLY A 211 5.96 15.39 -44.77
N ALA A 212 4.70 15.75 -44.51
CA ALA A 212 3.83 16.33 -45.53
C ALA A 212 4.25 17.75 -45.96
N LYS A 213 4.76 18.56 -45.02
CA LYS A 213 5.07 19.98 -45.28
C LYS A 213 6.52 20.24 -45.71
N TYR A 214 7.45 19.41 -45.23
CA TYR A 214 8.91 19.56 -45.40
C TYR A 214 9.55 18.22 -45.79
N PRO A 215 9.17 17.61 -46.93
CA PRO A 215 9.53 16.23 -47.27
C PRO A 215 11.05 15.96 -47.36
N ALA A 216 11.86 16.98 -47.62
CA ALA A 216 13.33 16.84 -47.68
C ALA A 216 14.01 16.85 -46.30
N ASP A 217 13.43 17.54 -45.31
CA ASP A 217 14.12 17.86 -44.04
C ASP A 217 13.38 17.39 -42.78
N PHE A 218 12.16 16.86 -42.92
CA PHE A 218 11.27 16.56 -41.80
C PHE A 218 11.90 15.69 -40.69
N GLN A 219 12.77 14.75 -41.04
CA GLN A 219 13.46 13.88 -40.08
C GLN A 219 14.40 14.66 -39.17
N LYS A 220 15.19 15.59 -39.74
CA LYS A 220 16.10 16.45 -38.98
C LYS A 220 15.30 17.39 -38.08
N MET A 221 14.28 18.04 -38.64
CA MET A 221 13.39 18.92 -37.88
C MET A 221 12.70 18.20 -36.71
N PHE A 222 12.28 16.94 -36.90
CA PHE A 222 11.70 16.15 -35.84
C PHE A 222 12.73 15.84 -34.74
N GLN A 223 13.95 15.46 -35.11
CA GLN A 223 15.04 15.20 -34.16
C GLN A 223 15.43 16.45 -33.35
N ASP A 224 15.41 17.64 -33.96
CA ASP A 224 15.67 18.90 -33.25
C ASP A 224 14.56 19.25 -32.24
N LEU A 225 13.31 18.88 -32.51
CA LEU A 225 12.15 19.16 -31.63
C LEU A 225 11.89 18.06 -30.58
N ARG A 226 12.40 16.85 -30.83
CA ARG A 226 12.18 15.62 -30.06
C ARG A 226 13.46 14.79 -30.04
N TRP A 227 14.52 15.37 -29.49
CA TRP A 227 15.79 14.66 -29.33
C TRP A 227 15.62 13.44 -28.43
N MET A 228 16.35 12.36 -28.73
CA MET A 228 16.32 11.13 -27.91
C MET A 228 17.21 11.25 -26.68
N ASP A 229 18.31 11.99 -26.81
CA ASP A 229 19.30 12.24 -25.78
C ASP A 229 19.85 13.65 -26.02
N ASP A 230 19.83 14.50 -25.00
CA ASP A 230 20.37 15.87 -25.09
C ASP A 230 21.87 15.78 -24.78
N PRO A 231 22.76 16.12 -25.71
CA PRO A 231 24.21 15.97 -25.49
C PRO A 231 24.81 16.99 -24.50
N ASP A 232 24.07 18.01 -24.08
CA ASP A 232 24.50 19.07 -23.13
C ASP A 232 24.11 18.77 -21.67
#